data_AF-A0A2U1AGL1-F1
#
_entry.id   AF-A0A2U1AGL1-F1
#
_cell.length_a   1.000
_cell.length_b   1.000
_cell.length_c   1.000
_cell.angle_alpha   90.00
_cell.angle_beta   90.00
_cell.angle_gamma   90.00
#
_symmetry.space_group_name_H-M   'P 1'
#
loop_
_entity.id
_entity.type
_entity.pdbx_description
1 polymer ?
#
loop_
_entity_poly.entity_id
_entity_poly.type
_entity_poly.pdbx_seq_one_letter_code
_entity_poly.pdbx_strand_id
1 'polypeptide(L)' 'MTRTVEDGALIFDAIAGPDPTDPATSTVPPDDYPSRLNSGVRGLRIGVVPGYFFFHLQADVKRAVEQALTTFEDLGAQ' A
#
# COMPACT_ATOMS: atom_id res chain seq x y z
N MET A 1 -8.74 -12.37 2.25
CA MET A 1 -9.14 -10.95 2.28
C MET A 1 -9.62 -10.60 3.68
N THR A 2 -9.10 -9.53 4.26
CA THR A 2 -9.41 -9.07 5.62
C THR A 2 -10.22 -7.78 5.59
N ARG A 3 -10.75 -7.36 6.74
CA ARG A 3 -11.54 -6.11 6.86
C ARG A 3 -10.69 -4.89 7.20
N THR A 4 -9.55 -5.09 7.85
CA THR A 4 -8.64 -4.01 8.28
C THR A 4 -7.25 -4.21 7.67
N VAL A 5 -6.50 -3.11 7.59
CA VAL A 5 -5.08 -3.12 7.19
C VAL A 5 -4.25 -3.90 8.21
N GLU A 6 -4.56 -3.78 9.50
CA GLU A 6 -3.88 -4.51 10.58
C GLU A 6 -4.01 -6.03 10.42
N ASP A 7 -5.23 -6.55 10.24
CA ASP A 7 -5.45 -7.97 9.98
C ASP A 7 -4.72 -8.43 8.70
N GLY A 8 -4.68 -7.57 7.68
CA GLY A 8 -3.97 -7.84 6.43
C GLY A 8 -2.46 -7.99 6.64
N ALA A 9 -1.86 -7.10 7.44
CA ALA A 9 -0.45 -7.14 7.79
C ALA A 9 -0.12 -8.38 8.63
N LEU A 10 -0.97 -8.75 9.59
CA LEU A 10 -0.79 -9.96 10.42
C LEU A 10 -0.81 -11.25 9.57
N ILE A 11 -1.74 -11.35 8.62
CA ILE A 11 -1.77 -12.50 7.72
C ILE A 11 -0.55 -12.51 6.79
N PHE A 12 -0.16 -11.35 6.27
CA PHE A 12 1.01 -11.24 5.39
C PHE A 12 2.30 -11.65 6.12
N ASP A 13 2.49 -11.18 7.35
CA ASP A 13 3.61 -11.52 8.22
C ASP A 13 3.73 -13.03 8.44
N ALA A 14 2.59 -13.71 8.65
CA ALA A 14 2.56 -15.16 8.85
C ALA A 14 2.91 -16.00 7.60
N ILE A 15 2.80 -15.44 6.39
CA ILE A 15 3.03 -16.17 5.13
C ILE A 15 4.23 -15.67 4.32
N ALA A 16 4.81 -14.52 4.68
CA ALA A 16 5.92 -13.94 3.96
C ALA A 16 7.23 -14.71 4.22
N GLY A 17 8.04 -14.87 3.17
CA GLY A 17 9.36 -15.48 3.25
C GLY A 17 9.68 -16.35 2.04
N PRO A 18 10.94 -16.81 1.94
CA PRO A 18 11.36 -17.73 0.89
C PRO A 18 10.67 -19.09 1.04
N ASP A 19 10.25 -19.67 -0.08
CA ASP A 19 9.79 -21.06 -0.15
C ASP A 19 10.87 -21.89 -0.86
N PRO A 20 11.50 -22.88 -0.18
CA PRO A 20 12.52 -23.74 -0.79
C PRO A 20 12.03 -24.52 -2.02
N THR A 21 10.72 -24.67 -2.18
CA THR A 21 10.10 -25.37 -3.31
C THR A 21 9.67 -24.47 -4.46
N ASP A 22 9.72 -23.14 -4.27
CA ASP A 22 9.43 -22.15 -5.30
C ASP A 22 10.66 -21.23 -5.55
N PRO A 23 11.42 -21.47 -6.63
CA PRO A 23 12.62 -20.70 -6.95
C PRO A 23 12.32 -19.26 -7.41
N ALA A 24 11.05 -18.89 -7.64
CA ALA A 24 10.67 -17.51 -7.93
C ALA A 24 10.54 -16.65 -6.66
N THR A 25 10.52 -17.27 -5.47
CA THR A 25 10.46 -16.53 -4.21
C THR A 25 11.74 -15.73 -3.96
N SER A 26 11.57 -14.55 -3.36
CA SER A 26 12.71 -13.70 -2.99
C SER A 26 13.51 -14.34 -1.85
N THR A 27 14.83 -14.20 -1.89
CA THR A 27 15.72 -14.61 -0.78
C THR A 27 15.85 -13.54 0.31
N VAL A 28 15.18 -12.39 0.14
CA VAL A 28 15.14 -11.33 1.15
C VAL A 28 14.34 -11.84 2.35
N PRO A 29 14.89 -11.77 3.58
CA PRO A 29 14.16 -12.18 4.77
C PRO A 29 12.93 -11.27 4.97
N PRO A 30 11.80 -11.81 5.45
CA PRO A 30 10.64 -10.99 5.79
C PRO A 30 10.99 -9.99 6.89
N ASP A 31 10.38 -8.81 6.83
CA ASP A 31 10.49 -7.74 7.83
C ASP A 31 9.36 -7.90 8.88
N ASP A 32 9.41 -7.15 9.99
CA ASP A 32 8.30 -7.05 10.94
C ASP A 32 7.26 -6.06 10.40
N TYR A 33 6.32 -6.55 9.59
CA TYR A 33 5.32 -5.71 8.93
C TYR A 33 4.31 -5.05 9.90
N PRO A 34 3.76 -5.78 10.90
CA PRO A 34 2.76 -5.20 11.81
C PRO A 34 3.31 -4.05 12.66
N SER A 35 4.56 -4.14 13.11
CA SER A 35 5.16 -3.11 14.00
C SER A 35 5.23 -1.71 13.36
N ARG A 36 5.24 -1.63 12.02
CA ARG A 36 5.47 -0.38 11.29
C ARG A 36 4.18 0.35 10.90
N LEU A 37 3.00 -0.25 11.08
CA LEU A 37 1.72 0.28 10.60
C LEU A 37 1.40 1.69 11.10
N ASN A 38 1.80 2.02 12.32
CA ASN A 38 1.47 3.30 12.97
C ASN A 38 2.51 4.40 12.76
N SER A 39 3.46 4.21 11.83
CA SER A 39 4.51 5.20 11.55
C SER A 39 3.99 6.49 10.88
N GLY A 40 2.76 6.46 10.35
CA GLY A 40 2.18 7.56 9.59
C GLY A 40 2.84 7.76 8.22
N VAL A 41 2.45 8.83 7.53
CA VAL A 41 2.85 9.10 6.13
C VAL A 41 3.54 10.44 5.92
N ARG A 42 3.83 11.17 7.01
CA ARG A 42 4.45 12.50 6.93
C ARG A 42 5.82 12.43 6.26
N GLY A 43 6.02 13.22 5.23
CA GLY A 43 7.25 13.28 4.43
C GLY A 43 7.41 12.16 3.40
N LEU A 44 6.43 11.24 3.28
CA LEU A 44 6.43 10.26 2.20
C LEU A 44 6.08 10.95 0.88
N ARG A 45 6.71 10.51 -0.21
CA ARG A 45 6.45 11.01 -1.57
C ARG A 45 5.55 10.05 -2.34
N ILE A 46 4.40 10.51 -2.80
CA ILE A 46 3.40 9.72 -3.55
C ILE A 46 3.45 10.12 -5.02
N GLY A 47 3.94 9.21 -5.87
CA GLY A 47 3.97 9.44 -7.33
C GLY A 47 2.60 9.19 -7.96
N VAL A 48 2.00 10.22 -8.55
CA VAL A 48 0.74 10.11 -9.30
C VAL A 48 1.05 10.09 -10.80
N VAL A 49 0.67 9.00 -11.48
CA VAL A 49 0.84 8.85 -12.94
C VAL A 49 -0.43 9.34 -13.64
N PRO A 50 -0.43 10.53 -14.26
CA PRO A 50 -1.66 11.16 -14.76
C PRO A 50 -2.21 10.52 -16.04
N GLY A 51 -1.43 9.65 -16.71
CA GLY A 51 -1.76 9.09 -18.00
C GLY A 51 -2.92 8.07 -17.97
N TYR A 52 -2.63 6.84 -18.39
CA TYR A 52 -3.61 5.77 -18.59
C TYR A 52 -4.66 5.62 -17.47
N PHE A 53 -4.24 5.82 -16.22
CA PHE A 53 -5.04 5.61 -15.02
C PHE A 53 -6.12 6.67 -14.76
N PHE A 54 -6.01 7.88 -15.29
CA PHE A 54 -7.01 8.94 -15.05
C PHE A 54 -7.92 9.21 -16.25
N PHE A 55 -7.58 8.74 -17.44
CA PHE A 55 -8.37 8.98 -18.65
C PHE A 55 -9.63 8.11 -18.80
N HIS A 56 -9.64 6.93 -18.19
CA HIS A 56 -10.73 5.95 -18.37
C HIS A 56 -11.53 5.70 -17.08
N LEU A 57 -11.42 6.58 -16.08
CA LEU A 57 -12.13 6.44 -14.83
C LEU A 57 -13.58 6.89 -14.96
N GLN A 58 -14.46 6.14 -14.30
CA GLN A 58 -15.78 6.66 -13.96
C GLN A 58 -15.61 7.88 -13.04
N ALA A 59 -16.51 8.85 -13.18
CA ALA A 59 -16.37 10.15 -12.52
C ALA A 59 -16.35 10.06 -10.98
N ASP A 60 -17.09 9.10 -10.42
CA ASP A 60 -17.11 8.81 -8.98
C ASP A 60 -15.79 8.22 -8.49
N VAL A 61 -15.18 7.30 -9.24
CA VAL A 61 -13.86 6.72 -8.94
C VAL A 61 -12.79 7.81 -9.00
N LYS A 62 -12.79 8.65 -10.04
CA LYS A 62 -11.86 9.78 -10.16
C LYS A 62 -11.93 10.68 -8.92
N ARG A 63 -13.15 11.07 -8.53
CA ARG A 63 -13.38 11.92 -7.35
C ARG A 63 -12.90 11.24 -6.06
N ALA A 64 -13.15 9.94 -5.88
CA ALA A 64 -12.71 9.22 -4.70
C ALA A 64 -11.17 9.16 -4.60
N VAL A 65 -10.49 8.94 -5.72
CA VAL A 65 -9.01 8.97 -5.77
C VAL A 65 -8.48 10.37 -5.45
N GLU A 66 -9.06 11.42 -6.03
CA GLU A 66 -8.68 12.80 -5.75
C GLU A 66 -8.86 13.15 -4.26
N GLN A 67 -9.97 12.74 -3.64
CA GLN A 67 -10.21 12.92 -2.21
C GLN A 67 -9.19 12.16 -1.34
N ALA A 68 -8.82 10.94 -1.74
CA ALA A 68 -7.79 10.17 -1.04
C ALA A 68 -6.42 10.87 -1.12
N LEU A 69 -6.06 11.44 -2.29
CA LEU A 69 -4.82 12.20 -2.45
C LEU A 69 -4.79 13.42 -1.52
N THR A 70 -5.86 14.22 -1.48
CA THR A 70 -5.96 15.35 -0.54
C THR A 70 -5.82 14.90 0.92
N THR A 71 -6.42 13.76 1.28
CA THR A 71 -6.28 13.20 2.63
C THR A 71 -4.81 12.87 2.95
N PHE A 72 -4.06 12.31 2.00
CA PHE A 72 -2.63 12.04 2.19
C PHE A 72 -1.80 13.32 2.31
N GLU A 73 -2.10 14.35 1.51
CA GLU A 73 -1.47 15.68 1.62
C GLU A 73 -1.72 16.29 3.02
N ASP A 74 -2.96 16.24 3.52
CA ASP A 74 -3.33 16.73 4.85
C ASP A 74 -2.59 15.99 5.98
N LEU A 75 -2.33 14.69 5.79
CA LEU A 75 -1.51 13.87 6.70
C LEU A 75 0.00 14.14 6.57
N GLY A 76 0.41 14.95 5.59
CA GLY A 76 1.78 15.43 5.41
C GLY A 76 2.61 14.67 4.39
N ALA A 77 1.99 13.86 3.53
CA ALA A 77 2.66 13.31 2.34
C ALA A 77 2.89 14.40 1.27
N GLN A 78 3.76 14.13 0.30
CA GLN A 78 4.23 15.04 -0.75
C GLN A 78 4.17 14.43 -2.16
#